data_AF-A0A925I9A5-F1
#
_entry.id   AF-A0A925I9A5-F1
#
_cell.length_a   1.000
_cell.length_b   1.000
_cell.length_c   1.000
_cell.angle_alpha   90.00
_cell.angle_beta   90.00
_cell.angle_gamma   90.00
#
_symmetry.space_group_name_H-M   'P 1'
#
loop_
_entity.id
_entity.type
_entity.pdbx_description
1 polymer ?
#
loop_
_entity_poly.entity_id
_entity_poly.type
_entity_poly.pdbx_seq_one_letter_code
_entity_poly.pdbx_strand_id
1 'polypeptide(L)'
;MENTTPAPQAQKEEKKRNKGAIIFLVFLLVASLAGNAVLYWMYYGKSSKEIVYVEKIKYIEDENREVKNDLLDLKKEYAALETNDSLLQQDIDAKRAKIDSLIIQVQKNKGNAYMVKQLKAETETLRAIMQGYVRTIDSLNTLNINLIAEKKVIQGHLEKEKEKSGNLTKEIETKQQIINKAQTLTAFNINAKGVLFKRGGKKEVETKKAKKVEKLKVSFSLGENKIARSGPKDIYIRILTPDGKEMAKSYEETYRFIFNSTKGYYSGKETVNYANVELSAQTYCEGSSEFLPGKYIIEVNADGVTIGSGALTLE
;
A
#
# COMPACT_ATOMS: atom_id res chain seq x y z
N MET A 1 -51.68 -8.93 -117.08
CA MET A 1 -51.01 -9.29 -118.35
C MET A 1 -50.05 -10.41 -118.01
N GLU A 2 -50.54 -11.65 -117.97
CA GLU A 2 -50.44 -12.60 -119.10
C GLU A 2 -49.02 -12.63 -119.67
N ASN A 3 -48.29 -13.74 -119.50
CA ASN A 3 -48.31 -14.77 -120.54
C ASN A 3 -47.48 -16.00 -120.12
N THR A 4 -48.02 -17.17 -120.41
CA THR A 4 -47.44 -18.52 -120.28
C THR A 4 -46.76 -18.95 -121.58
N THR A 5 -45.64 -19.67 -121.54
CA THR A 5 -45.27 -20.68 -122.57
C THR A 5 -44.09 -21.58 -122.08
N PRO A 6 -43.85 -22.79 -122.64
CA PRO A 6 -43.59 -24.01 -121.89
C PRO A 6 -42.20 -24.63 -122.16
N ALA A 7 -41.96 -25.77 -121.51
CA ALA A 7 -40.72 -26.55 -121.40
C ALA A 7 -40.15 -27.16 -122.70
N PRO A 8 -38.91 -27.68 -122.61
CA PRO A 8 -38.52 -28.91 -123.32
C PRO A 8 -38.08 -30.02 -122.35
N GLN A 9 -38.62 -31.23 -122.56
CA GLN A 9 -38.16 -32.48 -121.95
C GLN A 9 -37.01 -33.09 -122.77
N ALA A 10 -35.99 -33.61 -122.10
CA ALA A 10 -34.95 -34.46 -122.68
C ALA A 10 -34.90 -35.83 -121.99
N GLN A 11 -34.69 -36.88 -122.78
CA GLN A 11 -34.78 -38.30 -122.46
C GLN A 11 -33.74 -38.80 -121.43
N LYS A 12 -34.15 -39.81 -120.66
CA LYS A 12 -33.40 -40.47 -119.57
C LYS A 12 -32.47 -41.57 -120.10
N GLU A 13 -31.20 -41.55 -119.68
CA GLU A 13 -30.35 -42.75 -119.61
C GLU A 13 -30.44 -43.37 -118.20
N GLU A 14 -30.93 -44.62 -118.09
CA GLU A 14 -30.95 -45.37 -116.84
C GLU A 14 -29.58 -46.02 -116.55
N LYS A 15 -28.80 -45.38 -115.66
CA LYS A 15 -27.56 -45.96 -115.11
C LYS A 15 -27.91 -46.95 -113.99
N LYS A 16 -27.63 -48.26 -114.20
CA LYS A 16 -27.84 -49.33 -113.20
C LYS A 16 -27.17 -48.97 -111.88
N ARG A 17 -28.00 -48.67 -110.87
CA ARG A 17 -27.60 -48.18 -109.55
C ARG A 17 -27.00 -49.33 -108.72
N ASN A 18 -25.69 -49.30 -108.48
CA ASN A 18 -25.00 -50.32 -107.69
C ASN A 18 -25.34 -50.15 -106.20
N LYS A 19 -26.48 -50.70 -105.77
CA LYS A 19 -27.10 -50.45 -104.46
C LYS A 19 -26.14 -50.72 -103.29
N GLY A 20 -25.25 -51.71 -103.41
CA GLY A 20 -24.23 -52.02 -102.39
C GLY A 20 -23.20 -50.90 -102.18
N ALA A 21 -22.75 -50.25 -103.25
CA ALA A 21 -21.79 -49.13 -103.16
C ALA A 21 -22.42 -47.90 -102.51
N ILE A 22 -23.69 -47.63 -102.78
CA ILE A 22 -24.44 -46.52 -102.16
C ILE A 22 -24.68 -46.78 -100.67
N ILE A 23 -25.06 -48.02 -100.30
CA ILE A 23 -25.26 -48.39 -98.90
C ILE A 23 -23.94 -48.28 -98.12
N PHE A 24 -22.81 -48.69 -98.71
CA PHE A 24 -21.48 -48.54 -98.12
C PHE A 24 -21.07 -47.07 -97.93
N LEU A 25 -21.33 -46.20 -98.92
CA LEU A 25 -21.04 -44.76 -98.81
C LEU A 25 -21.91 -44.07 -97.76
N VAL A 26 -23.20 -44.43 -97.68
CA VAL A 26 -24.10 -43.92 -96.63
C VAL A 26 -23.64 -44.39 -95.25
N PHE A 27 -23.21 -45.65 -95.12
CA PHE A 27 -22.63 -46.17 -93.89
C PHE A 27 -21.36 -45.41 -93.48
N LEU A 28 -20.44 -45.14 -94.41
CA LEU A 28 -19.23 -44.34 -94.13
C LEU A 28 -19.56 -42.91 -93.70
N LEU A 29 -20.56 -42.28 -94.32
CA LEU A 29 -20.99 -40.93 -93.98
C LEU A 29 -21.61 -40.89 -92.58
N VAL A 30 -22.46 -41.86 -92.24
CA VAL A 30 -23.03 -42.01 -90.89
C VAL A 30 -21.96 -42.32 -89.86
N ALA A 31 -21.00 -43.20 -90.17
CA ALA A 31 -19.87 -43.52 -89.30
C ALA A 31 -18.96 -42.30 -89.06
N SER A 32 -18.71 -41.48 -90.09
CA SER A 32 -17.97 -40.23 -89.97
C SER A 32 -18.73 -39.18 -89.14
N LEU A 33 -20.04 -39.03 -89.35
CA LEU A 33 -20.87 -38.11 -88.58
C LEU A 33 -20.94 -38.53 -87.10
N ALA A 34 -21.11 -39.82 -86.84
CA ALA A 34 -21.08 -40.38 -85.49
C ALA A 34 -19.71 -40.21 -84.83
N GLY A 35 -18.61 -40.43 -85.56
CA GLY A 35 -17.25 -40.18 -85.08
C GLY A 35 -17.02 -38.72 -84.69
N ASN A 36 -17.48 -37.76 -85.51
CA ASN A 36 -17.40 -36.33 -85.20
C ASN A 36 -18.27 -35.93 -84.00
N ALA A 37 -19.47 -36.51 -83.85
CA ALA A 37 -20.33 -36.27 -82.69
C ALA A 37 -19.69 -36.80 -81.38
N VAL A 38 -19.06 -37.98 -81.43
CA VAL A 38 -18.32 -38.54 -80.28
C VAL A 38 -17.10 -37.69 -79.95
N LEU A 39 -16.33 -37.25 -80.96
CA LEU A 39 -15.19 -36.34 -80.76
C LEU A 39 -15.61 -35.00 -80.17
N TYR A 40 -16.71 -34.43 -80.65
CA TYR A 40 -17.29 -33.20 -80.11
C TYR A 40 -17.72 -33.38 -78.65
N TRP A 41 -18.48 -34.44 -78.34
CA TRP A 41 -18.90 -34.74 -76.97
C TRP A 41 -17.70 -34.97 -76.02
N MET A 42 -16.67 -35.67 -76.49
CA MET A 42 -15.44 -35.89 -75.73
C MET A 42 -14.65 -34.59 -75.50
N TYR A 43 -14.59 -33.70 -76.50
CA TYR A 43 -13.95 -32.38 -76.39
C TYR A 43 -14.71 -31.47 -75.41
N TYR A 44 -16.03 -31.34 -75.55
CA TYR A 44 -16.86 -30.53 -74.65
C TYR A 44 -16.86 -31.09 -73.22
N GLY A 45 -16.98 -32.40 -73.05
CA GLY A 45 -16.89 -33.05 -71.73
C GLY A 45 -15.52 -32.88 -71.05
N LYS A 46 -14.44 -32.73 -71.83
CA LYS A 46 -13.10 -32.41 -71.33
C LYS A 46 -12.97 -30.93 -70.95
N SER A 47 -13.41 -30.01 -71.82
CA SER A 47 -13.38 -28.56 -71.56
C SER A 47 -14.24 -28.16 -70.37
N SER A 48 -15.44 -28.73 -70.18
CA SER A 48 -16.28 -28.42 -69.01
C SER A 48 -15.64 -28.86 -67.69
N LYS A 49 -14.92 -29.99 -67.65
CA LYS A 49 -14.18 -30.44 -66.46
C LYS A 49 -13.04 -29.48 -66.14
N GLU A 50 -12.25 -29.09 -67.14
CA GLU A 50 -11.11 -28.19 -67.00
C GLU A 50 -11.51 -26.81 -66.45
N ILE A 51 -12.62 -26.23 -66.94
CA ILE A 51 -13.18 -24.95 -66.44
C ILE A 51 -13.51 -25.04 -64.93
N VAL A 52 -14.19 -26.11 -64.50
CA VAL A 52 -14.55 -26.32 -63.08
C VAL A 52 -13.29 -26.48 -62.20
N TYR A 53 -12.25 -27.15 -62.69
CA TYR A 53 -10.99 -27.29 -61.96
C TYR A 53 -10.26 -25.94 -61.82
N VAL A 54 -10.20 -25.13 -62.88
CA VAL A 54 -9.56 -23.81 -62.86
C VAL A 54 -10.29 -22.85 -61.90
N GLU A 55 -11.62 -22.86 -61.90
CA GLU A 55 -12.42 -22.04 -60.98
C GLU A 55 -12.22 -22.44 -59.51
N LYS A 56 -12.13 -23.74 -59.23
CA LYS A 56 -11.82 -24.25 -57.88
C LYS A 56 -10.43 -23.86 -57.40
N ILE A 57 -9.42 -23.89 -58.27
CA ILE A 57 -8.06 -23.46 -57.93
C ILE A 57 -8.03 -21.96 -57.64
N LYS A 58 -8.68 -21.15 -58.49
CA LYS A 58 -8.79 -19.70 -58.28
C LYS A 58 -9.46 -19.36 -56.95
N TYR A 59 -10.56 -20.03 -56.62
CA TYR A 59 -11.25 -19.88 -55.33
C TYR A 59 -10.31 -20.15 -54.14
N ILE A 60 -9.53 -21.24 -54.19
CA ILE A 60 -8.59 -21.58 -53.12
C ILE A 60 -7.44 -20.56 -53.02
N GLU A 61 -6.98 -20.01 -54.15
CA GLU A 61 -5.96 -18.96 -54.16
C GLU A 61 -6.46 -17.65 -53.56
N ASP A 62 -7.73 -17.30 -53.81
CA ASP A 62 -8.37 -16.12 -53.22
C ASP A 62 -8.56 -16.30 -51.71
N GLU A 63 -9.04 -17.46 -51.23
CA GLU A 63 -9.10 -17.76 -49.78
C GLU A 63 -7.71 -17.75 -49.12
N ASN A 64 -6.69 -18.28 -49.79
CA ASN A 64 -5.32 -18.25 -49.29
C ASN A 64 -4.81 -16.81 -49.12
N ARG A 65 -5.16 -15.91 -50.05
CA ARG A 65 -4.84 -14.47 -49.95
C ARG A 65 -5.56 -13.79 -48.81
N GLU A 66 -6.84 -14.10 -48.59
CA GLU A 66 -7.64 -13.59 -47.46
C GLU A 66 -7.00 -13.99 -46.13
N VAL A 67 -6.72 -15.28 -45.93
CA VAL A 67 -6.08 -15.79 -44.70
C VAL A 67 -4.71 -15.16 -44.48
N LYS A 68 -3.94 -14.91 -45.54
CA LYS A 68 -2.66 -14.20 -45.43
C LYS A 68 -2.86 -12.77 -44.90
N ASN A 69 -3.84 -12.05 -45.41
CA ASN A 69 -4.13 -10.69 -44.97
C ASN A 69 -4.63 -10.68 -43.52
N ASP A 70 -5.52 -11.59 -43.16
CA ASP A 70 -5.99 -11.77 -41.78
C ASP A 70 -4.84 -12.00 -40.80
N LEU A 71 -3.88 -12.86 -41.15
CA LEU A 71 -2.70 -13.10 -40.32
C LEU A 71 -1.77 -11.88 -40.23
N LEU A 72 -1.65 -11.10 -41.30
CA LEU A 72 -0.85 -9.87 -41.29
C LEU A 72 -1.49 -8.78 -40.42
N ASP A 73 -2.81 -8.68 -40.43
CA ASP A 73 -3.53 -7.75 -39.56
C ASP A 73 -3.50 -8.22 -38.11
N LEU A 74 -3.71 -9.51 -37.87
CA LEU A 74 -3.55 -10.11 -36.55
C LEU A 74 -2.13 -9.92 -36.00
N LYS A 75 -1.10 -10.01 -36.84
CA LYS A 75 0.28 -9.69 -36.45
C LYS A 75 0.43 -8.26 -35.95
N LYS A 76 -0.22 -7.28 -36.60
CA LYS A 76 -0.21 -5.88 -36.16
C LYS A 76 -0.96 -5.71 -34.85
N GLU A 77 -2.14 -6.34 -34.71
CA GLU A 77 -2.94 -6.30 -33.47
C GLU A 77 -2.14 -6.84 -32.29
N TYR A 78 -1.48 -7.99 -32.46
CA TYR A 78 -0.58 -8.55 -31.44
C TYR A 78 0.62 -7.66 -31.16
N ALA A 79 1.20 -7.00 -32.16
CA ALA A 79 2.33 -6.08 -31.98
C ALA A 79 1.94 -4.83 -31.16
N ALA A 80 0.68 -4.40 -31.23
CA ALA A 80 0.14 -3.27 -30.49
C ALA A 80 -0.22 -3.60 -29.03
N LEU A 81 -0.22 -4.88 -28.63
CA LEU A 81 -0.44 -5.26 -27.23
C LEU A 81 0.78 -4.87 -26.38
N GLU A 82 0.51 -4.10 -25.33
CA GLU A 82 1.48 -3.70 -24.31
C GLU A 82 1.00 -4.15 -22.93
N THR A 83 1.87 -4.81 -22.17
CA THR A 83 1.57 -5.23 -20.79
C THR A 83 2.83 -5.19 -19.94
N ASN A 84 2.65 -4.91 -18.64
CA ASN A 84 3.72 -4.99 -17.65
C ASN A 84 3.79 -6.36 -16.95
N ASP A 85 2.85 -7.26 -17.27
CA ASP A 85 2.86 -8.64 -16.77
C ASP A 85 3.82 -9.49 -17.61
N SER A 86 4.92 -9.94 -16.98
CA SER A 86 5.99 -10.69 -17.64
C SER A 86 5.51 -12.02 -18.24
N LEU A 87 4.58 -12.72 -17.58
CA LEU A 87 4.07 -14.01 -18.05
C LEU A 87 3.12 -13.82 -19.24
N LEU A 88 2.24 -12.82 -19.15
CA LEU A 88 1.35 -12.47 -20.25
C LEU A 88 2.15 -11.98 -21.46
N GLN A 89 3.20 -11.19 -21.24
CA GLN A 89 4.10 -10.72 -22.29
C GLN A 89 4.78 -11.90 -23.00
N GLN A 90 5.28 -12.88 -22.24
CA GLN A 90 5.90 -14.08 -22.80
C GLN A 90 4.92 -14.89 -23.67
N ASP A 91 3.67 -15.03 -23.23
CA ASP A 91 2.65 -15.76 -23.99
C ASP A 91 2.27 -15.01 -25.28
N ILE A 92 2.13 -13.67 -25.21
CA ILE A 92 1.94 -12.79 -26.39
C ILE A 92 3.08 -12.99 -27.39
N ASP A 93 4.33 -13.01 -26.94
CA ASP A 93 5.49 -13.19 -27.82
C ASP A 93 5.54 -14.58 -28.46
N ALA A 94 5.12 -15.62 -27.72
CA ALA A 94 4.96 -16.96 -28.29
C ALA A 94 3.86 -17.00 -29.38
N LYS A 95 2.74 -16.29 -29.19
CA LYS A 95 1.70 -16.17 -30.22
C LYS A 95 2.18 -15.37 -31.44
N ARG A 96 2.94 -14.30 -31.25
CA ARG A 96 3.58 -13.54 -32.35
C ARG A 96 4.46 -14.45 -33.21
N ALA A 97 5.32 -15.27 -32.58
CA ALA A 97 6.15 -16.24 -33.30
C ALA A 97 5.31 -17.30 -34.03
N LYS A 98 4.21 -17.75 -33.44
CA LYS A 98 3.26 -18.67 -34.08
C LYS A 98 2.60 -18.03 -35.31
N ILE A 99 2.15 -16.78 -35.23
CA ILE A 99 1.58 -16.04 -36.36
C ILE A 99 2.59 -15.93 -37.50
N ASP A 100 3.85 -15.62 -37.20
CA ASP A 100 4.92 -15.58 -38.20
C ASP A 100 5.12 -16.93 -38.90
N SER A 101 5.06 -18.03 -38.16
CA SER A 101 5.08 -19.38 -38.74
C SER A 101 3.88 -19.65 -39.65
N LEU A 102 2.68 -19.25 -39.24
CA LEU A 102 1.46 -19.44 -40.04
C LEU A 102 1.50 -18.63 -41.34
N ILE A 103 2.02 -17.40 -41.32
CA ILE A 103 2.22 -16.57 -42.53
C ILE A 103 3.12 -17.30 -43.54
N ILE A 104 4.20 -17.94 -43.08
CA ILE A 104 5.09 -18.75 -43.94
C ILE A 104 4.35 -19.97 -44.48
N GLN A 105 3.55 -20.65 -43.65
CA GLN A 105 2.80 -21.85 -44.06
C GLN A 105 1.73 -21.52 -45.12
N VAL A 106 1.02 -20.40 -44.97
CA VAL A 106 0.06 -19.90 -45.99
C VAL A 106 0.76 -19.70 -47.33
N GLN A 107 1.94 -19.09 -47.33
CA GLN A 107 2.72 -18.84 -48.55
C GLN A 107 3.25 -20.11 -49.23
N LYS A 108 3.57 -21.15 -48.46
CA LYS A 108 4.09 -22.43 -48.97
C LYS A 108 3.00 -23.36 -49.52
N ASN A 109 1.78 -23.26 -49.00
CA ASN A 109 0.68 -24.20 -49.32
C ASN A 109 -0.37 -23.60 -50.27
N LYS A 110 0.06 -22.86 -51.30
CA LYS A 110 -0.85 -22.29 -52.30
C LYS A 110 -1.61 -23.41 -53.04
N GLY A 111 -2.93 -23.25 -53.19
CA GLY A 111 -3.79 -24.23 -53.87
C GLY A 111 -4.19 -25.47 -53.05
N ASN A 112 -3.76 -25.59 -51.78
CA ASN A 112 -4.20 -26.68 -50.89
C ASN A 112 -5.41 -26.26 -50.03
N ALA A 113 -6.61 -26.60 -50.47
CA ALA A 113 -7.87 -26.25 -49.79
C ALA A 113 -7.95 -26.70 -48.32
N TYR A 114 -7.45 -27.91 -48.02
CA TYR A 114 -7.48 -28.45 -46.66
C TYR A 114 -6.60 -27.60 -45.72
N MET A 115 -5.40 -27.25 -46.20
CA MET A 115 -4.48 -26.42 -45.43
C MET A 115 -4.99 -24.99 -45.26
N VAL A 116 -5.57 -24.38 -46.30
CA VAL A 116 -6.18 -23.04 -46.20
C VAL A 116 -7.29 -23.02 -45.14
N LYS A 117 -8.17 -24.03 -45.12
CA LYS A 117 -9.22 -24.15 -44.09
C LYS A 117 -8.64 -24.27 -42.67
N GLN A 118 -7.60 -25.09 -42.50
CA GLN A 118 -6.94 -25.26 -41.21
C GLN A 118 -6.27 -23.96 -40.72
N LEU A 119 -5.57 -23.25 -41.62
CA LEU A 119 -4.94 -21.97 -41.31
C LEU A 119 -5.98 -20.91 -40.95
N LYS A 120 -7.12 -20.86 -41.64
CA LYS A 120 -8.25 -19.98 -41.30
C LYS A 120 -8.76 -20.24 -39.88
N ALA A 121 -8.97 -21.51 -39.52
CA ALA A 121 -9.44 -21.88 -38.17
C ALA A 121 -8.42 -21.50 -37.06
N GLU A 122 -7.14 -21.70 -37.31
CA GLU A 122 -6.07 -21.30 -36.38
C GLU A 122 -6.01 -19.77 -36.23
N THR A 123 -6.16 -19.01 -37.32
CA THR A 123 -6.23 -17.54 -37.30
C THR A 123 -7.40 -17.04 -36.45
N GLU A 124 -8.60 -17.62 -36.60
CA GLU A 124 -9.75 -17.25 -35.76
C GLU A 124 -9.51 -17.56 -34.28
N THR A 125 -8.86 -18.69 -33.99
CA THR A 125 -8.51 -19.06 -32.61
C THR A 125 -7.56 -18.04 -32.00
N LEU A 126 -6.51 -17.65 -32.73
CA LEU A 126 -5.55 -16.64 -32.27
C LEU A 126 -6.21 -15.25 -32.13
N ARG A 127 -7.13 -14.89 -33.03
CA ARG A 127 -7.91 -13.65 -32.93
C ARG A 127 -8.78 -13.63 -31.66
N ALA A 128 -9.44 -14.75 -31.34
CA ALA A 128 -10.22 -14.85 -30.09
C ALA A 128 -9.33 -14.72 -28.85
N ILE A 129 -8.14 -15.32 -28.85
CA ILE A 129 -7.15 -15.19 -27.77
C ILE A 129 -6.68 -13.73 -27.62
N MET A 130 -6.37 -13.06 -28.74
CA MET A 130 -5.97 -11.65 -28.77
C MET A 130 -7.01 -10.74 -28.11
N GLN A 131 -8.28 -10.91 -28.47
CA GLN A 131 -9.38 -10.16 -27.83
C GLN A 131 -9.46 -10.44 -26.33
N GLY A 132 -9.14 -11.65 -25.90
CA GLY A 132 -9.00 -11.99 -24.49
C GLY A 132 -7.87 -11.20 -23.81
N TYR A 133 -6.69 -11.12 -24.43
CA TYR A 133 -5.58 -10.33 -23.89
C TYR A 133 -5.91 -8.85 -23.78
N VAL A 134 -6.58 -8.25 -24.78
CA VAL A 134 -7.02 -6.85 -24.70
C VAL A 134 -7.86 -6.61 -23.46
N ARG A 135 -8.89 -7.44 -23.22
CA ARG A 135 -9.76 -7.33 -22.04
C ARG A 135 -8.98 -7.48 -20.73
N THR A 136 -8.04 -8.43 -20.68
CA THR A 136 -7.19 -8.65 -19.49
C THR A 136 -6.29 -7.46 -19.22
N ILE A 137 -5.60 -6.94 -20.25
CA ILE A 137 -4.72 -5.77 -20.14
C ILE A 137 -5.51 -4.56 -19.66
N ASP A 138 -6.67 -4.28 -20.26
CA ASP A 138 -7.54 -3.17 -19.87
C ASP A 138 -8.01 -3.29 -18.41
N SER A 139 -8.41 -4.49 -18.00
CA SER A 139 -8.83 -4.77 -16.63
C SER A 139 -7.69 -4.57 -15.64
N LEU A 140 -6.49 -5.08 -15.95
CA LEU A 140 -5.31 -4.92 -15.11
C LEU A 140 -4.89 -3.46 -15.01
N ASN A 141 -4.92 -2.72 -16.12
CA ASN A 141 -4.58 -1.31 -16.13
C ASN A 141 -5.58 -0.47 -15.32
N THR A 142 -6.89 -0.73 -15.49
CA THR A 142 -7.95 -0.08 -14.72
C THR A 142 -7.78 -0.36 -13.22
N LEU A 143 -7.51 -1.62 -12.86
CA LEU A 143 -7.27 -1.99 -11.47
C LEU A 143 -6.02 -1.29 -10.92
N ASN A 144 -4.94 -1.22 -11.69
CA ASN A 144 -3.70 -0.55 -11.28
C ASN A 144 -3.92 0.95 -11.03
N ILE A 145 -4.64 1.65 -11.93
CA ILE A 145 -5.01 3.06 -11.75
C ILE A 145 -5.81 3.25 -10.46
N ASN A 146 -6.80 2.40 -10.20
CA ASN A 146 -7.60 2.45 -8.98
C ASN A 146 -6.76 2.19 -7.73
N LEU A 147 -5.87 1.19 -7.76
CA LEU A 147 -4.97 0.88 -6.65
C LEU A 147 -4.00 2.03 -6.36
N ILE A 148 -3.48 2.70 -7.39
CA ILE A 148 -2.62 3.88 -7.23
C ILE A 148 -3.40 5.03 -6.57
N ALA A 149 -4.63 5.27 -7.02
CA ALA A 149 -5.48 6.32 -6.44
C ALA A 149 -5.84 6.01 -4.97
N GLU A 150 -6.24 4.78 -4.67
CA GLU A 150 -6.59 4.34 -3.33
C GLU A 150 -5.38 4.39 -2.38
N LYS A 151 -4.20 3.95 -2.86
CA LYS A 151 -2.94 4.08 -2.12
C LYS A 151 -2.64 5.54 -1.75
N LYS A 152 -2.83 6.47 -2.69
CA LYS A 152 -2.61 7.91 -2.44
C LYS A 152 -3.58 8.45 -1.38
N VAL A 153 -4.85 8.05 -1.42
CA VAL A 153 -5.86 8.42 -0.41
C VAL A 153 -5.48 7.88 0.96
N ILE A 154 -5.12 6.59 1.05
CA ILE A 154 -4.72 5.93 2.31
C ILE A 154 -3.47 6.60 2.89
N GLN A 155 -2.47 6.93 2.06
CA GLN A 155 -1.28 7.66 2.51
C GLN A 155 -1.65 9.02 3.10
N GLY A 156 -2.55 9.77 2.46
CA GLY A 156 -3.02 11.05 2.99
C GLY A 156 -3.79 10.91 4.32
N HIS A 157 -4.61 9.87 4.48
CA HIS A 157 -5.27 9.57 5.76
C HIS A 157 -4.26 9.21 6.85
N LEU A 158 -3.24 8.41 6.52
CA LEU A 158 -2.21 8.00 7.46
C LEU A 158 -1.37 9.18 7.95
N GLU A 159 -1.00 10.11 7.07
CA GLU A 159 -0.26 11.31 7.44
C GLU A 159 -1.07 12.20 8.40
N LYS A 160 -2.35 12.42 8.09
CA LYS A 160 -3.26 13.18 8.96
C LYS A 160 -3.41 12.53 10.34
N GLU A 161 -3.55 11.20 10.40
CA GLU A 161 -3.70 10.51 11.68
C GLU A 161 -2.40 10.55 12.50
N LYS A 162 -1.23 10.45 11.85
CA LYS A 162 0.07 10.62 12.52
C LYS A 162 0.24 12.02 13.08
N GLU A 163 -0.14 13.06 12.32
CA GLU A 163 -0.08 14.45 12.79
C GLU A 163 -1.00 14.66 14.01
N LYS A 164 -2.25 14.19 13.90
CA LYS A 164 -3.22 14.26 15.01
C LYS A 164 -2.71 13.53 16.25
N SER A 165 -2.19 12.32 16.10
CA SER A 165 -1.60 11.56 17.21
C SER A 165 -0.42 12.30 17.83
N GLY A 166 0.47 12.88 17.03
CA GLY A 166 1.60 13.67 17.52
C GLY A 166 1.16 14.91 18.31
N ASN A 167 0.12 15.60 17.84
CA ASN A 167 -0.45 16.76 18.53
C ASN A 167 -1.12 16.38 19.84
N LEU A 168 -1.91 15.29 19.86
CA LEU A 168 -2.54 14.78 21.09
C LEU A 168 -1.51 14.37 22.13
N THR A 169 -0.41 13.72 21.75
CA THR A 169 0.68 13.38 22.67
C THR A 169 1.28 14.63 23.31
N LYS A 170 1.59 15.66 22.52
CA LYS A 170 2.12 16.93 23.03
C LYS A 170 1.13 17.63 23.97
N GLU A 171 -0.16 17.58 23.65
CA GLU A 171 -1.21 18.16 24.48
C GLU A 171 -1.33 17.42 25.82
N ILE A 172 -1.26 16.08 25.80
CA ILE A 172 -1.24 15.24 27.01
C ILE A 172 -0.02 15.56 27.87
N GLU A 173 1.18 15.63 27.28
CA GLU A 173 2.41 15.98 28.00
C GLU A 173 2.31 17.35 28.66
N THR A 174 1.82 18.34 27.91
CA THR A 174 1.62 19.72 28.42
C THR A 174 0.61 19.74 29.57
N LYS A 175 -0.54 19.08 29.39
CA LYS A 175 -1.57 18.96 30.43
C LYS A 175 -1.04 18.25 31.67
N GLN A 176 -0.24 17.20 31.51
CA GLN A 176 0.36 16.49 32.62
C GLN A 176 1.35 17.37 33.39
N GLN A 177 2.16 18.18 32.70
CA GLN A 177 3.05 19.14 33.35
C GLN A 177 2.27 20.21 34.13
N ILE A 178 1.19 20.75 33.55
CA ILE A 178 0.30 21.71 34.23
C ILE A 178 -0.34 21.08 35.46
N ILE A 179 -0.86 19.85 35.34
CA ILE A 179 -1.46 19.12 36.46
C ILE A 179 -0.41 18.88 37.55
N ASN A 180 0.77 18.36 37.21
CA ASN A 180 1.82 18.11 38.20
C ASN A 180 2.19 19.39 38.95
N LYS A 181 2.35 20.52 38.24
CA LYS A 181 2.63 21.82 38.87
C LYS A 181 1.47 22.31 39.74
N ALA A 182 0.23 22.10 39.31
CA ALA A 182 -0.96 22.46 40.09
C ALA A 182 -1.17 21.56 41.32
N GLN A 183 -0.66 20.33 41.29
CA GLN A 183 -0.69 19.39 42.43
C GLN A 183 0.39 19.66 43.47
N THR A 184 1.45 20.39 43.13
CA THR A 184 2.53 20.72 44.07
C THR A 184 1.97 21.50 45.26
N LEU A 185 2.25 21.01 46.46
CA LEU A 185 1.89 21.68 47.70
C LEU A 185 2.71 22.97 47.86
N THR A 186 2.18 23.93 48.61
CA THR A 186 2.93 25.13 49.02
C THR A 186 3.00 25.17 50.53
N ALA A 187 4.19 25.40 51.07
CA ALA A 187 4.42 25.60 52.49
C ALA A 187 4.71 27.08 52.78
N PHE A 188 4.05 27.63 53.80
CA PHE A 188 4.25 28.98 54.29
C PHE A 188 4.30 29.00 55.82
N ASN A 189 4.45 30.19 56.42
CA ASN A 189 4.66 30.34 57.87
C ASN A 189 5.81 29.48 58.41
N ILE A 190 6.87 29.33 57.62
CA ILE A 190 8.03 28.51 57.96
C ILE A 190 8.85 29.25 59.01
N ASN A 191 8.84 28.71 60.23
CA ASN A 191 9.57 29.24 61.38
C ASN A 191 10.41 28.13 61.99
N ALA A 192 11.69 28.40 62.22
CA ALA A 192 12.57 27.48 62.91
C ALA A 192 13.13 28.13 64.17
N LYS A 193 13.29 27.32 65.22
CA LYS A 193 13.83 27.76 66.51
C LYS A 193 14.80 26.74 67.07
N GLY A 194 15.90 27.21 67.63
CA GLY A 194 16.78 26.38 68.45
C GLY A 194 16.11 26.04 69.77
N VAL A 195 16.06 24.75 70.11
CA VAL A 195 15.49 24.27 71.38
C VAL A 195 16.50 23.44 72.15
N LEU A 196 16.42 23.53 73.47
CA LEU A 196 17.16 22.70 74.41
C LEU A 196 16.20 22.07 75.41
N PHE A 197 16.51 20.87 75.91
CA PHE A 197 15.60 20.11 76.75
C PHE A 197 16.13 20.03 78.19
N LYS A 198 15.39 20.64 79.12
CA LYS A 198 15.69 20.59 80.55
C LYS A 198 14.85 19.52 81.25
N ARG A 199 15.23 19.21 82.49
CA ARG A 199 14.51 18.26 83.38
C ARG A 199 14.32 16.89 82.70
N GLY A 200 15.38 16.38 82.06
CA GLY A 200 15.38 15.08 81.38
C GLY A 200 14.35 14.98 80.25
N GLY A 201 14.27 16.00 79.38
CA GLY A 201 13.33 16.02 78.25
C GLY A 201 11.97 16.68 78.54
N LYS A 202 11.60 16.87 79.82
CA LYS A 202 10.24 17.32 80.19
C LYS A 202 9.96 18.80 79.97
N LYS A 203 10.99 19.63 79.75
CA LYS A 203 10.81 21.07 79.52
C LYS A 203 11.63 21.52 78.31
N GLU A 204 10.93 21.87 77.24
CA GLU A 204 11.50 22.57 76.07
C GLU A 204 11.73 24.05 76.41
N VAL A 205 12.91 24.57 76.05
CA VAL A 205 13.25 25.99 76.16
C VAL A 205 13.91 26.47 74.87
N GLU A 206 13.40 27.57 74.33
CA GLU A 206 14.00 28.22 73.15
C GLU A 206 15.34 28.87 73.51
N THR A 207 16.34 28.71 72.64
CA THR A 207 17.65 29.37 72.77
C THR A 207 18.16 29.77 71.39
N LYS A 208 18.76 30.96 71.32
CA LYS A 208 19.50 31.40 70.13
C LYS A 208 20.96 31.00 70.17
N LYS A 209 21.50 30.68 71.36
CA LYS A 209 22.92 30.32 71.51
C LYS A 209 23.20 28.97 70.88
N ALA A 210 23.97 28.93 69.80
CA ALA A 210 24.24 27.73 68.99
C ALA A 210 24.76 26.57 69.85
N LYS A 211 25.73 26.84 70.72
CA LYS A 211 26.31 25.85 71.66
C LYS A 211 25.31 25.24 72.64
N LYS A 212 24.11 25.81 72.81
CA LYS A 212 23.07 25.30 73.70
C LYS A 212 21.93 24.62 72.96
N VAL A 213 21.87 24.72 71.64
CA VAL A 213 20.80 24.09 70.85
C VAL A 213 21.04 22.58 70.85
N GLU A 214 19.99 21.82 71.16
CA GLU A 214 19.99 20.36 71.03
C GLU A 214 19.29 19.93 69.74
N LYS A 215 18.20 20.61 69.36
CA LYS A 215 17.45 20.37 68.11
C LYS A 215 16.95 21.67 67.51
N LEU A 216 16.67 21.66 66.21
CA LEU A 216 15.91 22.71 65.55
C LEU A 216 14.45 22.29 65.44
N LYS A 217 13.56 23.02 66.09
CA LYS A 217 12.12 22.85 65.92
C LYS A 217 11.67 23.68 64.72
N VAL A 218 11.16 23.03 63.69
CA VAL A 218 10.68 23.67 62.46
C VAL A 218 9.17 23.52 62.41
N SER A 219 8.46 24.64 62.33
CA SER A 219 7.00 24.73 62.17
C SER A 219 6.69 25.34 60.80
N PHE A 220 5.65 24.84 60.15
CA PHE A 220 5.22 25.28 58.82
C PHE A 220 3.72 25.01 58.64
N SER A 221 3.11 25.64 57.64
CA SER A 221 1.72 25.38 57.24
C SER A 221 1.67 25.01 55.77
N LEU A 222 0.98 23.92 55.45
CA LEU A 222 0.66 23.53 54.09
C LEU A 222 -0.62 24.24 53.66
N GLY A 223 -0.59 24.92 52.52
CA GLY A 223 -1.78 25.62 52.01
C GLY A 223 -2.84 24.69 51.46
N GLU A 224 -4.06 25.23 51.35
CA GLU A 224 -5.15 24.58 50.64
C GLU A 224 -4.77 24.35 49.17
N ASN A 225 -4.98 23.12 48.68
CA ASN A 225 -4.78 22.76 47.29
C ASN A 225 -5.79 21.68 46.92
N LYS A 226 -6.83 22.07 46.20
CA LYS A 226 -7.94 21.20 45.77
C LYS A 226 -7.54 20.16 44.73
N ILE A 227 -6.39 20.32 44.08
CA ILE A 227 -5.92 19.46 42.97
C ILE A 227 -4.90 18.43 43.48
N ALA A 228 -4.18 18.75 44.57
CA ALA A 228 -3.24 17.85 45.22
C ALA A 228 -3.92 16.55 45.70
N ARG A 229 -3.14 15.46 45.82
CA ARG A 229 -3.66 14.19 46.35
C ARG A 229 -3.84 14.29 47.88
N SER A 230 -5.03 13.96 48.36
CA SER A 230 -5.31 13.80 49.79
C SER A 230 -4.66 12.56 50.39
N GLY A 231 -4.48 12.55 51.71
CA GLY A 231 -4.01 11.42 52.50
C GLY A 231 -2.67 11.68 53.17
N PRO A 232 -1.99 10.61 53.64
CA PRO A 232 -0.67 10.71 54.27
C PRO A 232 0.36 11.30 53.30
N LYS A 233 1.07 12.33 53.76
CA LYS A 233 2.12 13.05 53.03
C LYS A 233 3.37 13.14 53.90
N ASP A 234 4.48 12.67 53.35
CA ASP A 234 5.79 12.80 53.98
C ASP A 234 6.39 14.17 53.65
N ILE A 235 6.67 14.95 54.67
CA ILE A 235 7.30 16.26 54.59
C ILE A 235 8.73 16.13 55.10
N TYR A 236 9.68 16.47 54.24
CA TYR A 236 11.11 16.41 54.53
C TYR A 236 11.66 17.82 54.72
N ILE A 237 12.41 18.01 55.80
CA ILE A 237 13.10 19.27 56.08
C ILE A 237 14.57 19.09 55.73
N ARG A 238 15.08 19.91 54.81
CA ARG A 238 16.49 19.99 54.48
C ARG A 238 17.04 21.29 55.06
N ILE A 239 18.06 21.18 55.91
CA ILE A 239 18.69 22.34 56.53
C ILE A 239 20.12 22.44 56.03
N LEU A 240 20.47 23.59 55.45
CA LEU A 240 21.85 23.95 55.13
C LEU A 240 22.43 24.73 56.32
N THR A 241 23.56 24.27 56.82
CA THR A 241 24.31 24.89 57.91
C THR A 241 25.01 26.18 57.44
N PRO A 242 25.51 27.04 58.36
CA PRO A 242 26.23 28.26 57.99
C PRO A 242 27.48 28.03 57.13
N ASP A 243 28.11 26.87 57.23
CA ASP A 243 29.24 26.44 56.40
C ASP A 243 28.82 25.75 55.08
N GLY A 244 27.53 25.75 54.76
CA GLY A 244 26.98 25.28 53.49
C GLY A 244 26.78 23.77 53.37
N LYS A 245 26.86 23.02 54.47
CA LYS A 245 26.66 21.56 54.49
C LYS A 245 25.20 21.21 54.79
N GLU A 246 24.76 20.05 54.31
CA GLU A 246 23.46 19.49 54.68
C GLU A 246 23.53 18.94 56.09
N MET A 247 22.66 19.43 56.98
CA MET A 247 22.51 18.90 58.32
C MET A 247 21.74 17.58 58.27
N ALA A 248 22.30 16.54 58.86
CA ALA A 248 21.65 15.24 58.96
C ALA A 248 21.99 14.57 60.29
N LYS A 249 21.06 13.76 60.79
CA LYS A 249 21.26 12.93 61.99
C LYS A 249 22.34 11.87 61.78
N SER A 250 22.40 11.30 60.58
CA SER A 250 23.47 10.42 60.08
C SER A 250 23.58 10.61 58.57
N TYR A 251 24.75 10.28 58.01
CA TYR A 251 25.02 10.34 56.56
C TYR A 251 24.87 8.96 55.90
N GLU A 252 23.96 8.14 56.42
CA GLU A 252 23.56 6.86 55.82
C GLU A 252 22.50 7.06 54.72
N GLU A 253 22.37 6.10 53.80
CA GLU A 253 21.41 6.16 52.69
C GLU A 253 19.95 6.27 53.17
N THR A 254 19.64 5.80 54.40
CA THR A 254 18.32 5.90 55.04
C THR A 254 17.88 7.35 55.31
N TYR A 255 18.83 8.29 55.40
CA TYR A 255 18.57 9.72 55.60
C TYR A 255 18.60 10.52 54.30
N ARG A 256 18.68 9.85 53.14
CA ARG A 256 18.68 10.52 51.84
C ARG A 256 17.29 10.62 51.25
N PHE A 257 17.05 11.74 50.59
CA PHE A 257 15.83 12.01 49.85
C PHE A 257 16.15 12.79 48.57
N ILE A 258 15.20 12.86 47.65
CA ILE A 258 15.33 13.62 46.41
C ILE A 258 14.79 15.03 46.62
N PHE A 259 15.61 16.03 46.34
CA PHE A 259 15.27 17.45 46.39
C PHE A 259 15.46 18.05 45.00
N ASN A 260 14.37 18.40 44.32
CA ASN A 260 14.39 18.97 42.98
C ASN A 260 15.29 18.14 42.02
N SER A 261 15.10 16.83 42.02
CA SER A 261 15.88 15.84 41.23
C SER A 261 17.32 15.57 41.68
N THR A 262 17.77 16.12 42.80
CA THR A 262 19.10 15.84 43.38
C THR A 262 18.98 15.05 44.68
N LYS A 263 19.78 13.99 44.85
CA LYS A 263 19.83 13.27 46.13
C LYS A 263 20.63 14.06 47.17
N GLY A 264 20.01 14.38 48.30
CA GLY A 264 20.66 15.00 49.45
C GLY A 264 20.20 14.36 50.75
N TYR A 265 20.64 14.89 51.89
CA TYR A 265 20.22 14.46 53.22
C TYR A 265 19.12 15.36 53.79
N TYR A 266 18.17 14.76 54.50
CA TYR A 266 17.17 15.49 55.29
C TYR A 266 17.58 15.56 56.76
N SER A 267 17.19 16.65 57.41
CA SER A 267 17.43 16.93 58.82
C SER A 267 16.26 16.50 59.72
N GLY A 268 15.05 16.45 59.16
CA GLY A 268 13.83 16.01 59.83
C GLY A 268 12.79 15.50 58.84
N LYS A 269 11.87 14.66 59.31
CA LYS A 269 10.77 14.11 58.54
C LYS A 269 9.51 14.12 59.40
N GLU A 270 8.38 14.55 58.83
CA GLU A 270 7.06 14.46 59.45
C GLU A 270 6.06 13.88 58.45
N THR A 271 5.20 12.97 58.89
CA THR A 271 4.10 12.46 58.07
C THR A 271 2.80 13.14 58.50
N VAL A 272 2.19 13.92 57.61
CA VAL A 272 0.95 14.65 57.87
C VAL A 272 -0.21 14.03 57.11
N ASN A 273 -1.42 14.04 57.65
CA ASN A 273 -2.61 13.59 56.93
C ASN A 273 -3.29 14.79 56.25
N TYR A 274 -2.96 15.02 54.99
CA TYR A 274 -3.41 16.20 54.25
C TYR A 274 -4.78 15.98 53.60
N ALA A 275 -5.77 16.78 53.98
CA ALA A 275 -7.15 16.64 53.50
C ALA A 275 -7.56 17.75 52.51
N ASN A 276 -6.60 18.21 51.68
CA ASN A 276 -6.75 19.32 50.73
C ASN A 276 -7.06 20.69 51.34
N VAL A 277 -7.12 20.80 52.66
CA VAL A 277 -7.29 22.04 53.42
C VAL A 277 -5.98 22.46 54.08
N GLU A 278 -5.90 23.71 54.53
CA GLU A 278 -4.73 24.20 55.26
C GLU A 278 -4.43 23.32 56.49
N LEU A 279 -3.15 22.99 56.67
CA LEU A 279 -2.69 22.13 57.75
C LEU A 279 -1.34 22.62 58.30
N SER A 280 -1.32 22.99 59.59
CA SER A 280 -0.07 23.29 60.29
C SER A 280 0.59 22.02 60.81
N ALA A 281 1.91 21.96 60.70
CA ALA A 281 2.73 20.87 61.21
C ALA A 281 4.05 21.39 61.77
N GLN A 282 4.71 20.55 62.56
CA GLN A 282 6.01 20.84 63.12
C GLN A 282 6.84 19.56 63.23
N THR A 283 8.15 19.67 63.11
CA THR A 283 9.08 18.57 63.34
C THR A 283 10.34 19.05 64.04
N TYR A 284 11.03 18.12 64.69
CA TYR A 284 12.36 18.36 65.23
C TYR A 284 13.40 17.85 64.24
N CYS A 285 14.40 18.68 63.99
CA CYS A 285 15.53 18.38 63.15
C CYS A 285 16.78 18.23 64.01
N GLU A 286 17.53 17.16 63.79
CA GLU A 286 18.72 16.79 64.54
C GLU A 286 19.93 16.76 63.59
N GLY A 287 21.05 17.31 64.04
CA GLY A 287 22.34 17.18 63.39
C GLY A 287 23.23 16.16 64.11
N SER A 288 24.18 15.58 63.40
CA SER A 288 25.24 14.70 63.94
C SER A 288 26.38 15.45 64.65
N SER A 289 26.45 16.77 64.46
CA SER A 289 27.48 17.65 65.03
C SER A 289 26.87 18.79 65.84
N GLU A 290 27.68 19.46 66.66
CA GLU A 290 27.27 20.69 67.35
C GLU A 290 26.80 21.77 66.37
N PHE A 291 25.85 22.59 66.81
CA PHE A 291 25.36 23.73 66.03
C PHE A 291 26.39 24.86 66.02
N LEU A 292 26.69 25.35 64.82
CA LEU A 292 27.52 26.54 64.58
C LEU A 292 26.69 27.83 64.72
N PRO A 293 27.27 28.92 65.25
CA PRO A 293 26.70 30.25 65.08
C PRO A 293 26.58 30.62 63.60
N GLY A 294 25.52 31.33 63.24
CA GLY A 294 25.28 31.80 61.88
C GLY A 294 23.90 31.45 61.34
N LYS A 295 23.72 31.67 60.03
CA LYS A 295 22.46 31.52 59.31
C LYS A 295 22.31 30.09 58.77
N TYR A 296 21.20 29.45 59.13
CA TYR A 296 20.73 28.19 58.61
C TYR A 296 19.62 28.46 57.60
N ILE A 297 19.67 27.78 56.45
CA ILE A 297 18.61 27.81 55.43
C ILE A 297 17.76 26.56 55.63
N ILE A 298 16.44 26.74 55.74
CA ILE A 298 15.49 25.64 55.91
C ILE A 298 14.66 25.52 54.63
N GLU A 299 14.67 24.34 54.03
CA GLU A 299 13.83 23.98 52.89
C GLU A 299 12.81 22.94 53.33
N VAL A 300 11.54 23.23 53.13
CA VAL A 300 10.42 22.29 53.33
C VAL A 300 10.15 21.63 52.00
N ASN A 301 10.12 20.29 51.98
CA ASN A 301 10.01 19.51 50.75
C ASN A 301 8.91 18.46 50.87
N ALA A 302 8.16 18.26 49.80
CA ALA A 302 7.16 17.20 49.67
C ALA A 302 7.20 16.65 48.24
N ASP A 303 6.91 15.35 48.07
CA ASP A 303 6.86 14.69 46.75
C ASP A 303 8.12 14.95 45.87
N GLY A 304 9.30 15.12 46.50
CA GLY A 304 10.58 15.30 45.81
C GLY A 304 10.92 16.74 45.39
N VAL A 305 10.08 17.72 45.73
CA VAL A 305 10.27 19.14 45.37
C VAL A 305 10.23 20.05 46.60
N THR A 306 10.91 21.20 46.50
CA THR A 306 10.85 22.24 47.54
C THR A 306 9.54 23.00 47.44
N ILE A 307 8.78 23.00 48.53
CA ILE A 307 7.46 23.61 48.62
C ILE A 307 7.46 24.91 49.42
N GLY A 308 8.56 25.23 50.10
CA GLY A 308 8.79 26.51 50.75
C GLY A 308 10.14 26.58 51.42
N SER A 309 10.58 27.79 51.77
CA SER A 309 11.88 28.01 52.42
C SER A 309 11.77 29.04 53.54
N GLY A 310 12.64 28.90 54.54
CA GLY A 310 12.80 29.81 55.66
C GLY A 310 14.27 29.91 56.09
N ALA A 311 14.53 30.67 57.15
CA ALA A 311 15.87 30.80 57.70
C ALA A 311 15.83 30.95 59.23
N LEU A 312 16.90 30.53 59.89
CA LEU A 312 17.14 30.72 61.31
C LEU A 312 18.57 31.20 61.51
N THR A 313 18.78 32.17 62.40
CA THR A 313 20.13 32.58 62.82
C THR A 313 20.36 32.17 64.27
N LEU A 314 21.45 31.45 64.50
CA LEU A 314 21.96 31.13 65.84
C LEU A 314 23.15 32.03 66.19
N GLU A 315 23.29 32.35 67.47
CA GLU A 315 24.33 33.21 68.07
C GLU A 315 25.43 32.39 68.76
#